data_AF-A0A1P8BG97-F1
#
_entry.id   AF-A0A1P8BG97-F1
#
_cell.length_a   1.000
_cell.length_b   1.000
_cell.length_c   1.000
_cell.angle_alpha   90.00
_cell.angle_beta   90.00
_cell.angle_gamma   90.00
#
_symmetry.space_group_name_H-M   'P 1'
#
loop_
_entity.id
_entity.type
_entity.pdbx_description
1 polymer ?
#
loop_
_entity_poly.entity_id
_entity_poly.type
_entity_poly.pdbx_seq_one_letter_code
_entity_poly.pdbx_strand_id
1 'polypeptide(L)'
;MNRSTMMIMRIEESAIVLSLLKSDLRPMEDVLSEFDSKFESARYLSVCNSLSMMLQDQQMFKNTERLIAFGIIYQCYSSQKPSFNPFLSEMISAACNEQLEKSERAFLLHLLQWNSYNNVKEILKLSAVDYIRSFDPSTHDFPELGELQREYGDKADPGPSSHIFADYSLKKLLHDPDVPRGCDPNSPEFDVQAGVNPRIGSGDRDEALSGFLGNLTMGGLGPRWIRPCPPRYPVHQSELLWIDPDNKHELVWDDKMCADTSSGATVRDLLVKGLKVTLSPTEQEDIITELANDPKLVFHCGITPRKLPQLVEHNPQIAVEILTKLNNSTEINDSRKYGHEPALNGSCE
;
A
#
# COMPACT_ATOMS: atom_id res chain seq x y z
N MET A 1 14.62 -14.32 32.25
CA MET A 1 13.78 -14.72 31.10
C MET A 1 13.05 -13.50 30.58
N ASN A 2 13.24 -13.14 29.31
CA ASN A 2 12.63 -11.94 28.71
C ASN A 2 11.11 -12.06 28.67
N ARG A 3 10.39 -11.03 29.14
CA ARG A 3 8.92 -10.90 29.03
C ARG A 3 8.39 -11.18 27.61
N SER A 4 9.19 -10.89 26.58
CA SER A 4 8.86 -11.13 25.17
C SER A 4 8.66 -12.61 24.81
N THR A 5 9.30 -13.54 25.53
CA THR A 5 9.19 -14.99 25.26
C THR A 5 7.87 -15.59 25.78
N MET A 6 7.22 -14.91 26.72
CA MET A 6 5.95 -15.35 27.33
C MET A 6 4.72 -15.02 26.46
N MET A 7 4.88 -14.20 25.43
CA MET A 7 3.79 -13.73 24.56
C MET A 7 3.77 -14.41 23.19
N ILE A 8 4.58 -15.45 22.97
CA ILE A 8 4.65 -16.18 21.70
C ILE A 8 3.93 -17.52 21.85
N MET A 9 3.03 -17.82 20.92
CA MET A 9 2.36 -19.12 20.86
C MET A 9 3.33 -20.17 20.33
N ARG A 10 3.41 -21.31 21.01
CA ARG A 10 4.32 -22.40 20.62
C ARG A 10 3.77 -23.13 19.40
N ILE A 11 4.64 -23.76 18.62
CA ILE A 11 4.25 -24.57 17.45
C ILE A 11 3.31 -25.72 17.85
N GLU A 12 3.52 -26.33 19.01
CA GLU A 12 2.62 -27.38 19.53
C GLU A 12 1.24 -26.80 19.86
N GLU A 13 1.20 -25.59 20.42
CA GLU A 13 -0.04 -24.89 20.74
C GLU A 13 -0.78 -24.45 19.47
N SER A 14 -0.05 -24.01 18.42
CA SER A 14 -0.66 -23.65 17.14
C SER A 14 -1.37 -24.83 16.48
N ALA A 15 -0.75 -26.01 16.50
CA ALA A 15 -1.37 -27.23 15.98
C ALA A 15 -2.65 -27.59 16.73
N ILE A 16 -2.65 -27.46 18.06
CA ILE A 16 -3.85 -27.69 18.88
C ILE A 16 -4.94 -26.68 18.53
N VAL A 17 -4.62 -25.38 18.50
CA VAL A 17 -5.60 -24.33 18.16
C VAL A 17 -6.20 -24.57 16.77
N LEU A 18 -5.39 -24.87 15.76
CA LEU A 18 -5.88 -25.19 14.42
C LEU A 18 -6.80 -26.40 14.39
N SER A 19 -6.50 -27.45 15.17
CA SER A 19 -7.39 -28.62 15.27
C SER A 19 -8.76 -28.28 15.88
N LEU A 20 -8.78 -27.34 16.84
CA LEU A 20 -10.01 -26.85 17.46
C LEU A 20 -10.82 -25.97 16.50
N LEU A 21 -10.15 -25.07 15.76
CA LEU A 21 -10.81 -24.21 14.76
C LEU A 21 -11.47 -25.03 13.63
N LYS A 22 -10.89 -26.17 13.25
CA LYS A 22 -11.45 -27.08 12.25
C LYS A 22 -12.55 -28.00 12.77
N SER A 23 -12.85 -27.97 14.07
CA SER A 23 -13.90 -28.79 14.68
C SER A 23 -15.29 -28.14 14.50
N ASP A 24 -15.59 -27.64 13.30
CA ASP A 24 -16.76 -26.80 13.01
C ASP A 24 -18.12 -27.50 13.02
N LEU A 25 -18.10 -28.84 12.93
CA LEU A 25 -19.27 -29.71 13.09
C LEU A 25 -19.61 -30.02 14.56
N ARG A 26 -18.70 -29.76 15.49
CA ARG A 26 -18.94 -30.00 16.92
C ARG A 26 -19.63 -28.78 17.54
N PRO A 27 -20.46 -28.97 18.59
CA PRO A 27 -20.95 -27.88 19.41
C PRO A 27 -19.80 -26.97 19.86
N MET A 28 -19.96 -25.66 19.71
CA MET A 28 -18.90 -24.73 20.09
C MET A 28 -18.54 -24.86 21.58
N GLU A 29 -19.49 -25.16 22.47
CA GLU A 29 -19.24 -25.40 23.89
C GLU A 29 -18.29 -26.58 24.15
N ASP A 30 -18.37 -27.64 23.33
CA ASP A 30 -17.48 -28.79 23.43
C ASP A 30 -16.07 -28.43 22.96
N VAL A 31 -15.95 -27.61 21.92
CA VAL A 31 -14.65 -27.11 21.43
C VAL A 31 -14.01 -26.17 22.45
N LEU A 32 -14.79 -25.29 23.07
CA LEU A 32 -14.33 -24.35 24.09
C LEU A 32 -13.93 -25.05 25.40
N SER A 33 -14.68 -26.07 25.82
CA SER A 33 -14.31 -26.87 26.99
C SER A 33 -13.04 -27.70 26.73
N GLU A 34 -12.87 -28.22 25.51
CA GLU A 34 -11.63 -28.88 25.11
C GLU A 34 -10.45 -27.89 25.11
N PHE A 35 -10.66 -26.65 24.66
CA PHE A 35 -9.66 -25.59 24.75
C PHE A 35 -9.23 -25.36 26.22
N ASP A 36 -10.18 -25.15 27.13
CA ASP A 36 -9.89 -24.93 28.55
C ASP A 36 -9.18 -26.12 29.21
N SER A 37 -9.41 -27.35 28.71
CA SER A 37 -8.69 -28.55 29.18
C SER A 37 -7.23 -28.61 28.70
N LYS A 38 -6.91 -27.98 27.57
CA LYS A 38 -5.59 -28.04 26.92
C LYS A 38 -4.72 -26.81 27.20
N PHE A 39 -5.31 -25.70 27.63
CA PHE A 39 -4.62 -24.43 27.82
C PHE A 39 -4.78 -23.90 29.24
N GLU A 40 -3.64 -23.54 29.86
CA GLU A 40 -3.64 -22.83 31.13
C GLU A 40 -3.94 -21.34 30.93
N SER A 41 -4.55 -20.69 31.92
CA SER A 41 -4.90 -19.26 31.88
C SER A 41 -3.70 -18.33 31.62
N ALA A 42 -2.50 -18.73 32.02
CA ALA A 42 -1.26 -18.01 31.74
C ALA A 42 -0.93 -17.91 30.22
N ARG A 43 -1.50 -18.79 29.40
CA ARG A 43 -1.28 -18.85 27.95
C ARG A 43 -2.35 -18.12 27.14
N TYR A 44 -3.51 -17.81 27.74
CA TYR A 44 -4.65 -17.20 27.04
C TYR A 44 -4.29 -15.93 26.28
N LEU A 45 -3.52 -15.03 26.89
CA LEU A 45 -3.10 -13.78 26.23
C LEU A 45 -2.30 -14.04 24.94
N SER A 46 -1.40 -15.03 24.95
CA SER A 46 -0.57 -15.39 23.79
C SER A 46 -1.41 -15.97 22.65
N VAL A 47 -2.31 -16.89 22.98
CA VAL A 47 -3.22 -17.52 22.01
C VAL A 47 -4.19 -16.49 21.43
N CYS A 48 -4.85 -15.70 22.28
CA CYS A 48 -5.82 -14.71 21.84
C CYS A 48 -5.19 -13.61 21.00
N ASN A 49 -3.96 -13.16 21.31
CA ASN A 49 -3.23 -12.22 20.45
C ASN A 49 -2.98 -12.81 19.06
N SER A 50 -2.55 -14.08 18.99
CA SER A 50 -2.28 -14.74 17.71
C SER A 50 -3.55 -14.89 16.87
N LEU A 51 -4.66 -15.29 17.50
CA LEU A 51 -5.97 -15.37 16.87
C LEU A 51 -6.48 -14.00 16.41
N SER A 52 -6.42 -12.99 17.27
CA SER A 52 -6.78 -11.59 16.99
C SER A 52 -6.07 -11.09 15.73
N MET A 53 -4.75 -11.25 15.64
CA MET A 53 -3.97 -10.83 14.48
C MET A 53 -4.41 -11.50 13.18
N MET A 54 -4.75 -12.79 13.24
CA MET A 54 -5.20 -13.53 12.05
C MET A 54 -6.65 -13.21 11.68
N LEU A 55 -7.49 -12.88 12.65
CA LEU A 55 -8.87 -12.46 12.41
C LEU A 55 -8.97 -11.10 11.69
N GLN A 56 -7.91 -10.29 11.71
CA GLN A 56 -7.84 -9.01 10.97
C GLN A 56 -7.88 -9.21 9.45
N ASP A 57 -7.35 -10.32 8.94
CA ASP A 57 -7.46 -10.68 7.54
C ASP A 57 -8.69 -11.59 7.33
N GLN A 58 -9.62 -11.12 6.50
CA GLN A 58 -10.86 -11.83 6.19
C GLN A 58 -10.62 -13.15 5.45
N GLN A 59 -9.47 -13.30 4.77
CA GLN A 59 -9.17 -14.44 3.92
C GLN A 59 -8.36 -15.53 4.64
N MET A 60 -7.84 -15.26 5.85
CA MET A 60 -7.02 -16.24 6.58
C MET A 60 -7.83 -17.39 7.16
N PHE A 61 -9.03 -17.11 7.68
CA PHE A 61 -9.91 -18.10 8.29
C PHE A 61 -11.25 -18.16 7.56
N LYS A 62 -11.80 -19.37 7.42
CA LYS A 62 -13.19 -19.57 6.97
C LYS A 62 -14.16 -19.01 8.01
N ASN A 63 -15.37 -18.67 7.59
CA ASN A 63 -16.37 -18.07 8.49
C ASN A 63 -16.64 -18.96 9.72
N THR A 64 -16.70 -20.28 9.58
CA THR A 64 -16.86 -21.22 10.71
C THR A 64 -15.68 -21.17 11.68
N GLU A 65 -14.46 -21.18 11.16
CA GLU A 65 -13.21 -21.04 11.93
C GLU A 65 -13.17 -19.68 12.67
N ARG A 66 -13.65 -18.61 12.03
CA ARG A 66 -13.74 -17.27 12.64
C ARG A 66 -14.70 -17.23 13.84
N LEU A 67 -15.87 -17.86 13.74
CA LEU A 67 -16.81 -17.96 14.87
C LEU A 67 -16.17 -18.67 16.06
N ILE A 68 -15.50 -19.80 15.82
CA ILE A 68 -14.83 -20.56 16.88
C ILE A 68 -13.68 -19.74 17.48
N ALA A 69 -12.89 -19.04 16.67
CA ALA A 69 -11.81 -18.18 17.14
C ALA A 69 -12.32 -17.05 18.05
N PHE A 70 -13.40 -16.36 17.67
CA PHE A 70 -14.04 -15.36 18.54
C PHE A 70 -14.64 -15.98 19.80
N GLY A 71 -15.19 -17.19 19.70
CA GLY A 71 -15.65 -17.96 20.87
C GLY A 71 -14.52 -18.24 21.86
N ILE A 72 -13.33 -18.63 21.38
CA ILE A 72 -12.13 -18.86 22.21
C ILE A 72 -11.71 -17.55 22.90
N ILE A 73 -11.62 -16.45 22.14
CA ILE A 73 -11.26 -15.12 22.69
C ILE A 73 -12.26 -14.71 23.77
N TYR A 74 -13.57 -14.90 23.53
CA TYR A 74 -14.59 -14.61 24.52
C TYR A 74 -14.45 -15.47 25.78
N GLN A 75 -14.30 -16.80 25.62
CA GLN A 75 -14.22 -17.75 26.73
C GLN A 75 -13.05 -17.43 27.68
N CYS A 76 -11.90 -17.04 27.14
CA CYS A 76 -10.71 -16.68 27.93
C CYS A 76 -10.95 -15.53 28.92
N TYR A 77 -11.90 -14.64 28.62
CA TYR A 77 -12.17 -13.42 29.40
C TYR A 77 -13.62 -13.32 29.91
N SER A 78 -14.48 -14.31 29.64
CA SER A 78 -15.90 -14.32 30.01
C SER A 78 -16.14 -14.23 31.52
N SER A 79 -15.22 -14.76 32.33
CA SER A 79 -15.26 -14.72 33.79
C SER A 79 -14.77 -13.40 34.40
N GLN A 80 -14.16 -12.52 33.60
CA GLN A 80 -13.57 -11.28 34.06
C GLN A 80 -14.50 -10.09 33.77
N LYS A 81 -14.31 -8.95 34.42
CA LYS A 81 -15.06 -7.74 34.03
C LYS A 81 -14.65 -7.35 32.60
N PRO A 82 -15.59 -6.82 31.78
CA PRO A 82 -15.27 -6.39 30.41
C PRO A 82 -14.07 -5.44 30.31
N SER A 83 -13.84 -4.62 31.34
CA SER A 83 -12.69 -3.71 31.49
C SER A 83 -11.32 -4.39 31.42
N PHE A 84 -11.24 -5.68 31.76
CA PHE A 84 -10.00 -6.45 31.77
C PHE A 84 -9.80 -7.27 30.49
N ASN A 85 -10.75 -7.25 29.56
CA ASN A 85 -10.61 -7.93 28.28
C ASN A 85 -9.87 -7.01 27.27
N PRO A 86 -8.60 -7.30 26.92
CA PRO A 86 -7.84 -6.46 26.00
C PRO A 86 -8.35 -6.55 24.54
N PHE A 87 -9.18 -7.56 24.23
CA PHE A 87 -9.72 -7.79 22.88
C PHE A 87 -11.13 -7.22 22.69
N LEU A 88 -11.72 -6.62 23.73
CA LEU A 88 -13.09 -6.11 23.69
C LEU A 88 -13.29 -5.05 22.59
N SER A 89 -12.35 -4.12 22.45
CA SER A 89 -12.39 -3.07 21.42
C SER A 89 -12.40 -3.66 20.00
N GLU A 90 -11.59 -4.70 19.77
CA GLU A 90 -11.52 -5.39 18.48
C GLU A 90 -12.80 -6.14 18.17
N MET A 91 -13.37 -6.87 19.14
CA MET A 91 -14.67 -7.55 18.99
C MET A 91 -15.79 -6.55 18.65
N ILE A 92 -15.80 -5.38 19.31
CA ILE A 92 -16.75 -4.29 19.01
C ILE A 92 -16.55 -3.78 17.58
N SER A 93 -15.29 -3.54 17.18
CA SER A 93 -14.99 -3.09 15.81
C SER A 93 -15.41 -4.10 14.75
N ALA A 94 -15.23 -5.39 15.02
CA ALA A 94 -15.58 -6.48 14.12
C ALA A 94 -17.11 -6.63 14.01
N ALA A 95 -17.84 -6.52 15.11
CA ALA A 95 -19.31 -6.56 15.11
C ALA A 95 -19.93 -5.43 14.25
N CYS A 96 -19.27 -4.27 14.23
CA CYS A 96 -19.69 -3.09 13.46
C CYS A 96 -19.15 -3.05 12.03
N ASN A 97 -18.27 -3.97 11.62
CA ASN A 97 -17.65 -3.92 10.31
C ASN A 97 -18.60 -4.42 9.22
N GLU A 98 -19.08 -3.53 8.37
CA GLU A 98 -20.00 -3.85 7.26
C GLU A 98 -19.42 -4.80 6.20
N GLN A 99 -18.10 -4.93 6.14
CA GLN A 99 -17.43 -5.84 5.21
C GLN A 99 -17.49 -7.30 5.65
N LEU A 100 -17.78 -7.57 6.92
CA LEU A 100 -17.90 -8.93 7.46
C LEU A 100 -19.31 -9.48 7.23
N GLU A 101 -19.43 -10.80 7.20
CA GLU A 101 -20.72 -11.46 7.08
C GLU A 101 -21.66 -11.10 8.24
N LYS A 102 -22.95 -10.97 7.92
CA LYS A 102 -23.98 -10.64 8.91
C LYS A 102 -24.09 -11.68 10.02
N SER A 103 -23.86 -12.95 9.71
CA SER A 103 -23.83 -14.08 10.64
C SER A 103 -22.72 -13.90 11.69
N GLU A 104 -21.51 -13.55 11.25
CA GLU A 104 -20.37 -13.28 12.13
C GLU A 104 -20.60 -12.06 13.02
N ARG A 105 -21.10 -10.97 12.44
CA ARG A 105 -21.44 -9.76 13.18
C ARG A 105 -22.48 -10.04 14.26
N ALA A 106 -23.54 -10.75 13.92
CA ALA A 106 -24.58 -11.13 14.86
C ALA A 106 -24.05 -12.04 15.97
N PHE A 107 -23.19 -13.00 15.64
CA PHE A 107 -22.54 -13.85 16.63
C PHE A 107 -21.74 -13.03 17.65
N LEU A 108 -20.96 -12.04 17.19
CA LEU A 108 -20.24 -11.13 18.07
C LEU A 108 -21.18 -10.31 18.97
N LEU A 109 -22.32 -9.84 18.45
CA LEU A 109 -23.33 -9.14 19.26
C LEU A 109 -23.90 -10.03 20.36
N HIS A 110 -24.13 -11.32 20.07
CA HIS A 110 -24.51 -12.30 21.09
C HIS A 110 -23.42 -12.45 22.15
N LEU A 111 -22.16 -12.65 21.76
CA LEU A 111 -21.04 -12.77 22.71
C LEU A 111 -20.89 -11.52 23.58
N LEU A 112 -21.09 -10.33 23.01
CA LEU A 112 -21.04 -9.06 23.74
C LEU A 112 -22.27 -8.87 24.65
N GLN A 113 -23.35 -9.64 24.47
CA GLN A 113 -24.64 -9.49 25.16
C GLN A 113 -25.31 -8.13 24.90
N TRP A 114 -25.12 -7.58 23.70
CA TRP A 114 -25.70 -6.30 23.28
C TRP A 114 -27.23 -6.34 23.35
N ASN A 115 -27.90 -5.26 23.76
CA ASN A 115 -29.37 -5.13 23.73
C ASN A 115 -30.17 -6.36 24.26
N SER A 116 -29.73 -6.98 25.35
CA SER A 116 -30.38 -8.17 25.94
C SER A 116 -30.29 -9.46 25.13
N TYR A 117 -29.33 -9.58 24.20
CA TYR A 117 -28.92 -10.87 23.63
C TYR A 117 -28.32 -11.77 24.72
N ASN A 118 -29.17 -12.46 25.49
CA ASN A 118 -28.76 -13.32 26.62
C ASN A 118 -28.64 -14.81 26.23
N ASN A 119 -28.51 -15.09 24.94
CA ASN A 119 -28.68 -16.43 24.39
C ASN A 119 -27.34 -17.13 24.16
N VAL A 120 -26.23 -16.54 24.63
CA VAL A 120 -24.85 -17.02 24.38
C VAL A 120 -24.72 -18.51 24.67
N LYS A 121 -25.24 -18.98 25.81
CA LYS A 121 -25.16 -20.40 26.17
C LYS A 121 -25.92 -21.31 25.21
N GLU A 122 -27.06 -20.87 24.68
CA GLU A 122 -27.82 -21.66 23.70
C GLU A 122 -27.15 -21.63 22.32
N ILE A 123 -26.53 -20.51 21.95
CA ILE A 123 -25.81 -20.39 20.69
C ILE A 123 -24.54 -21.24 20.71
N LEU A 124 -23.81 -21.27 21.83
CA LEU A 124 -22.61 -22.09 21.98
C LEU A 124 -22.90 -23.60 21.94
N LYS A 125 -24.14 -24.05 22.21
CA LYS A 125 -24.55 -25.45 22.01
C LYS A 125 -24.66 -25.84 20.54
N LEU A 126 -24.77 -24.88 19.64
CA LEU A 126 -24.80 -25.14 18.19
C LEU A 126 -23.37 -25.36 17.69
N SER A 127 -23.25 -26.14 16.61
CA SER A 127 -22.02 -26.15 15.82
C SER A 127 -21.90 -24.84 15.04
N ALA A 128 -20.68 -24.45 14.64
CA ALA A 128 -20.47 -23.23 13.86
C ALA A 128 -21.20 -23.31 12.50
N VAL A 129 -21.23 -24.51 11.90
CA VAL A 129 -21.95 -24.78 10.66
C VAL A 129 -23.47 -24.64 10.85
N ASP A 130 -24.02 -25.22 11.92
CA ASP A 130 -25.46 -25.15 12.19
C ASP A 130 -25.91 -23.73 12.53
N TYR A 131 -25.08 -22.96 13.23
CA TYR A 131 -25.34 -21.55 13.50
C TYR A 131 -25.45 -20.75 12.20
N ILE A 132 -24.45 -20.85 11.32
CA ILE A 132 -24.46 -20.12 10.04
C ILE A 132 -25.67 -20.54 9.18
N ARG A 133 -26.01 -21.82 9.16
CA ARG A 133 -27.15 -22.35 8.38
C ARG A 133 -28.51 -21.90 8.91
N SER A 134 -28.65 -21.78 10.23
CA SER A 134 -29.90 -21.36 10.89
C SER A 134 -30.02 -19.84 11.05
N PHE A 135 -29.00 -19.09 10.67
CA PHE A 135 -28.95 -17.65 10.83
C PHE A 135 -29.98 -16.93 9.95
N ASP A 136 -30.83 -16.12 10.59
CA ASP A 136 -31.76 -15.21 9.92
C ASP A 136 -31.34 -13.75 10.17
N PRO A 137 -30.85 -13.03 9.14
CA PRO A 137 -30.47 -11.63 9.24
C PRO A 137 -31.61 -10.70 9.68
N SER A 138 -32.88 -11.07 9.45
CA SER A 138 -34.04 -10.22 9.76
C SER A 138 -34.37 -10.16 11.25
N THR A 139 -33.81 -11.09 12.04
CA THR A 139 -34.03 -11.17 13.49
C THR A 139 -33.00 -10.38 14.30
N HIS A 140 -32.06 -9.70 13.64
CA HIS A 140 -30.94 -9.02 14.28
C HIS A 140 -30.85 -7.55 13.86
N ASP A 141 -30.71 -6.68 14.87
CA ASP A 141 -30.39 -5.27 14.68
C ASP A 141 -28.87 -5.07 14.78
N PHE A 142 -28.30 -4.38 13.81
CA PHE A 142 -26.87 -4.12 13.75
C PHE A 142 -26.58 -2.69 14.20
N PRO A 143 -25.91 -2.49 15.35
CA PRO A 143 -25.61 -1.17 15.87
C PRO A 143 -24.52 -0.46 15.05
N GLU A 144 -24.52 0.87 15.15
CA GLU A 144 -23.38 1.68 14.70
C GLU A 144 -22.24 1.62 15.71
N LEU A 145 -20.99 1.76 15.24
CA LEU A 145 -19.79 1.68 16.09
C LEU A 145 -19.86 2.60 17.32
N GLY A 146 -20.42 3.80 17.16
CA GLY A 146 -20.56 4.78 18.24
C GLY A 146 -21.54 4.39 19.34
N GLU A 147 -22.50 3.50 19.07
CA GLU A 147 -23.46 3.00 20.06
C GLU A 147 -22.80 1.98 20.99
N LEU A 148 -22.15 0.97 20.41
CA LEU A 148 -21.38 -0.04 21.15
C LEU A 148 -20.22 0.58 21.92
N GLN A 149 -19.49 1.52 21.31
CA GLN A 149 -18.43 2.23 22.02
C GLN A 149 -18.95 3.06 23.20
N ARG A 150 -20.19 3.55 23.18
CA ARG A 150 -20.75 4.30 24.33
C ARG A 150 -21.14 3.38 25.48
N GLU A 151 -21.67 2.19 25.18
CA GLU A 151 -22.07 1.22 26.21
C GLU A 151 -20.88 0.54 26.91
N TYR A 152 -19.79 0.31 26.15
CA TYR A 152 -18.59 -0.38 26.64
C TYR A 152 -17.38 0.55 26.86
N GLY A 153 -17.38 1.76 26.31
CA GLY A 153 -16.24 2.69 26.34
C GLY A 153 -15.96 3.32 27.70
N ASP A 154 -16.98 3.56 28.53
CA ASP A 154 -16.77 3.98 29.94
C ASP A 154 -16.25 2.83 30.82
N LYS A 155 -16.36 1.59 30.35
CA LYS A 155 -15.92 0.38 31.06
C LYS A 155 -14.55 -0.12 30.58
N ALA A 156 -14.13 0.23 29.36
CA ALA A 156 -12.81 -0.09 28.85
C ALA A 156 -11.86 1.03 29.26
N ASP A 157 -10.98 0.77 30.22
CA ASP A 157 -9.88 1.70 30.50
C ASP A 157 -9.14 1.95 29.16
N PRO A 158 -8.85 3.20 28.75
CA PRO A 158 -7.97 3.50 27.62
C PRO A 158 -6.50 3.16 27.96
N GLY A 159 -6.29 2.22 28.89
CA GLY A 159 -5.02 1.51 29.04
C GLY A 159 -4.60 0.92 27.71
N PRO A 160 -3.31 0.60 27.53
CA PRO A 160 -2.67 0.41 26.23
C PRO A 160 -3.25 -0.79 25.46
N SER A 161 -4.41 -0.57 24.87
CA SER A 161 -5.01 -1.31 23.77
C SER A 161 -4.85 -0.51 22.48
N SER A 162 -3.79 0.32 22.40
CA SER A 162 -3.06 0.32 21.14
C SER A 162 -2.59 -1.11 20.99
N HIS A 163 -3.19 -1.86 20.06
CA HIS A 163 -2.65 -3.15 19.67
C HIS A 163 -1.13 -2.99 19.67
N ILE A 164 -0.37 -3.86 20.33
CA ILE A 164 1.10 -3.74 20.32
C ILE A 164 1.61 -3.72 18.86
N PHE A 165 0.77 -4.20 17.93
CA PHE A 165 0.89 -4.15 16.50
C PHE A 165 0.20 -2.98 15.77
N ALA A 166 -0.69 -2.17 16.36
CA ALA A 166 -1.35 -1.06 15.67
C ALA A 166 -0.35 -0.04 15.13
N ASP A 167 0.75 0.17 15.87
CA ASP A 167 1.87 1.02 15.44
C ASP A 167 2.72 0.37 14.33
N TYR A 168 2.58 -0.94 14.09
CA TYR A 168 3.32 -1.72 13.09
C TYR A 168 2.44 -2.23 11.94
N SER A 169 1.11 -2.18 12.07
CA SER A 169 0.17 -2.57 11.04
C SER A 169 0.26 -1.56 9.90
N LEU A 170 1.01 -1.91 8.85
CA LEU A 170 0.90 -1.25 7.55
C LEU A 170 -0.52 -1.51 7.01
N LYS A 171 -1.48 -0.72 7.47
CA LYS A 171 -2.78 -0.64 6.82
C LYS A 171 -2.51 -0.11 5.43
N LYS A 172 -2.90 -0.91 4.43
CA LYS A 172 -2.64 -0.81 2.99
C LYS A 172 -1.38 -1.55 2.57
N LEU A 173 -1.51 -2.88 2.50
CA LEU A 173 -0.84 -3.65 1.45
C LEU A 173 -1.13 -2.92 0.12
N LEU A 174 -0.08 -2.47 -0.58
CA LEU A 174 -0.24 -2.19 -2.00
C LEU A 174 -0.80 -3.46 -2.60
N HIS A 175 -1.99 -3.38 -3.23
CA HIS A 175 -2.46 -4.48 -4.04
C HIS A 175 -1.37 -4.77 -5.06
N ASP A 176 -0.95 -6.03 -5.12
CA ASP A 176 -0.05 -6.51 -6.15
C ASP A 176 -0.65 -6.14 -7.52
N PRO A 177 0.04 -5.31 -8.32
CA PRO A 177 -0.48 -4.89 -9.63
C PRO A 177 -0.72 -6.08 -10.57
N ASP A 178 -0.10 -7.22 -10.31
CA ASP A 178 -0.22 -8.43 -11.11
C ASP A 178 -1.43 -9.30 -10.71
N VAL A 179 -2.09 -9.02 -9.58
CA VAL A 179 -3.31 -9.72 -9.15
C VAL A 179 -4.54 -8.96 -9.65
N PRO A 180 -5.35 -9.54 -10.55
CA PRO A 180 -6.55 -8.89 -11.07
C PRO A 180 -7.51 -8.49 -9.95
N ARG A 181 -8.07 -7.28 -10.04
CA ARG A 181 -9.13 -6.84 -9.12
C ARG A 181 -10.33 -7.79 -9.24
N GLY A 182 -10.67 -8.45 -8.14
CA GLY A 182 -11.75 -9.42 -8.10
C GLY A 182 -11.32 -10.87 -8.29
N CYS A 183 -10.01 -11.16 -8.25
CA CYS A 183 -9.54 -12.53 -8.04
C CYS A 183 -10.08 -13.02 -6.67
N ASP A 184 -10.98 -13.99 -6.67
CA ASP A 184 -11.51 -14.60 -5.46
C ASP A 184 -10.51 -15.64 -4.95
N PRO A 185 -9.85 -15.43 -3.79
CA PRO A 185 -8.93 -16.40 -3.21
C PRO A 185 -9.59 -17.73 -2.87
N ASN A 186 -10.92 -17.75 -2.72
CA ASN A 186 -11.72 -18.94 -2.44
C ASN A 186 -12.38 -19.52 -3.70
N SER A 187 -11.95 -19.10 -4.90
CA SER A 187 -12.44 -19.68 -6.14
C SER A 187 -12.14 -21.18 -6.17
N PRO A 188 -13.13 -22.04 -6.49
CA PRO A 188 -12.91 -23.48 -6.65
C PRO A 188 -11.94 -23.80 -7.80
N GLU A 189 -11.55 -22.81 -8.60
CA GLU A 189 -10.48 -22.89 -9.60
C GLU A 189 -9.10 -23.17 -8.99
N PHE A 190 -8.91 -22.85 -7.70
CA PHE A 190 -7.68 -23.13 -6.95
C PHE A 190 -7.74 -24.41 -6.10
N ASP A 191 -8.90 -25.08 -6.03
CA ASP A 191 -9.02 -26.36 -5.33
C ASP A 191 -8.23 -27.45 -6.05
N VAL A 192 -7.38 -28.16 -5.30
CA VAL A 192 -6.57 -29.26 -5.82
C VAL A 192 -7.49 -30.41 -6.23
N GLN A 193 -7.74 -30.57 -7.52
CA GLN A 193 -8.41 -31.76 -8.05
C GLN A 193 -7.59 -33.02 -7.73
N ALA A 194 -8.25 -34.03 -7.17
CA ALA A 194 -7.64 -35.31 -6.83
C ALA A 194 -6.97 -35.95 -8.08
N GLY A 195 -5.64 -36.06 -8.06
CA GLY A 195 -4.85 -36.71 -9.11
C GLY A 195 -3.99 -35.79 -9.98
N VAL A 196 -3.96 -34.47 -9.73
CA VAL A 196 -3.07 -33.52 -10.44
C VAL A 196 -1.92 -33.09 -9.53
N ASN A 197 -0.70 -33.02 -10.06
CA ASN A 197 0.46 -32.50 -9.32
C ASN A 197 0.17 -31.07 -8.83
N PRO A 198 0.42 -30.74 -7.55
CA PRO A 198 0.18 -29.39 -7.03
C PRO A 198 0.99 -28.38 -7.83
N ARG A 199 0.34 -27.30 -8.29
CA ARG A 199 1.01 -26.23 -9.04
C ARG A 199 1.96 -25.47 -8.11
N ILE A 200 3.08 -25.00 -8.65
CA ILE A 200 3.98 -24.05 -7.95
C ILE A 200 3.14 -22.89 -7.40
N GLY A 201 3.18 -22.68 -6.09
CA GLY A 201 2.41 -21.66 -5.38
C GLY A 201 1.16 -22.17 -4.62
N SER A 202 0.72 -23.41 -4.85
CA SER A 202 -0.35 -24.07 -4.08
C SER A 202 0.24 -24.66 -2.78
N GLY A 203 0.67 -23.78 -1.87
CA GLY A 203 1.07 -24.19 -0.53
C GLY A 203 -0.14 -24.71 0.24
N ASP A 204 0.07 -25.67 1.15
CA ASP A 204 -0.98 -26.11 2.07
C ASP A 204 -1.38 -24.94 2.98
N ARG A 205 -2.63 -24.47 2.88
CA ARG A 205 -3.20 -23.39 3.70
C ARG A 205 -2.97 -23.69 5.18
N ASP A 206 -3.12 -24.94 5.60
CA ASP A 206 -3.04 -25.31 7.00
C ASP A 206 -1.58 -25.31 7.51
N GLU A 207 -0.63 -25.67 6.66
CA GLU A 207 0.80 -25.51 6.93
C GLU A 207 1.18 -24.03 7.02
N ALA A 208 0.65 -23.19 6.12
CA ALA A 208 0.83 -21.74 6.18
C ALA A 208 0.24 -21.15 7.47
N LEU A 209 -1.00 -21.49 7.83
CA LEU A 209 -1.65 -21.04 9.06
C LEU A 209 -0.90 -21.51 10.32
N SER A 210 -0.41 -22.75 10.34
CA SER A 210 0.41 -23.28 11.44
C SER A 210 1.74 -22.54 11.55
N GLY A 211 2.37 -22.27 10.41
CA GLY A 211 3.57 -21.46 10.30
C GLY A 211 3.36 -20.04 10.79
N PHE A 212 2.27 -19.38 10.43
CA PHE A 212 1.93 -18.05 10.93
C PHE A 212 1.71 -18.10 12.44
N LEU A 213 0.74 -18.89 12.91
CA LEU A 213 0.43 -19.04 14.33
C LEU A 213 1.66 -19.36 15.21
N GLY A 214 2.58 -20.20 14.73
CA GLY A 214 3.80 -20.58 15.45
C GLY A 214 4.96 -19.57 15.34
N ASN A 215 4.97 -18.71 14.33
CA ASN A 215 6.05 -17.74 14.06
C ASN A 215 5.64 -16.27 14.19
N LEU A 216 4.41 -15.97 14.63
CA LEU A 216 3.95 -14.62 14.99
C LEU A 216 4.79 -14.11 16.17
N THR A 217 5.95 -13.55 15.85
CA THR A 217 6.81 -12.87 16.82
C THR A 217 6.43 -11.39 16.88
N MET A 218 6.33 -10.87 18.11
CA MET A 218 6.10 -9.45 18.40
C MET A 218 7.09 -8.48 17.72
N GLY A 219 8.22 -8.99 17.20
CA GLY A 219 9.26 -8.20 16.50
C GLY A 219 9.45 -8.55 15.02
N GLY A 220 8.50 -9.22 14.38
CA GLY A 220 8.68 -9.77 13.02
C GLY A 220 7.87 -9.12 11.90
N LEU A 221 6.80 -8.39 12.21
CA LEU A 221 5.86 -7.88 11.18
C LEU A 221 6.15 -6.45 10.73
N GLY A 222 6.97 -5.70 11.47
CA GLY A 222 7.50 -4.43 10.99
C GLY A 222 8.65 -4.68 10.01
N PRO A 223 8.81 -3.86 8.94
CA PRO A 223 10.02 -3.91 8.14
C PRO A 223 11.21 -3.74 9.07
N ARG A 224 12.09 -4.74 9.12
CA ARG A 224 13.37 -4.57 9.83
C ARG A 224 14.10 -3.46 9.10
N TRP A 225 14.35 -2.35 9.77
CA TRP A 225 15.18 -1.25 9.26
C TRP A 225 16.65 -1.70 9.21
N ILE A 226 16.93 -2.67 8.36
CA ILE A 226 18.26 -3.17 8.07
C ILE A 226 18.81 -2.26 7.00
N ARG A 227 19.89 -1.53 7.32
CA ARG A 227 20.72 -0.86 6.33
C ARG A 227 21.90 -1.78 6.06
N PRO A 228 21.80 -2.76 5.14
CA PRO A 228 22.95 -3.59 4.80
C PRO A 228 24.09 -2.68 4.35
N CYS A 229 25.32 -3.02 4.76
CA CYS A 229 26.49 -2.30 4.29
C CYS A 229 26.52 -2.38 2.74
N PRO A 230 26.73 -1.27 2.02
CA PRO A 230 26.80 -1.30 0.56
C PRO A 230 27.85 -2.35 0.12
N PRO A 231 27.57 -3.11 -0.96
CA PRO A 231 28.54 -4.04 -1.49
C PRO A 231 29.81 -3.27 -1.86
N ARG A 232 30.97 -3.74 -1.38
CA ARG A 232 32.27 -3.18 -1.76
C ARG A 232 32.64 -3.71 -3.14
N TYR A 233 32.53 -2.86 -4.16
CA TYR A 233 33.05 -3.15 -5.48
C TYR A 233 34.58 -3.06 -5.49
N PRO A 234 35.27 -3.82 -6.36
CA PRO A 234 36.71 -3.65 -6.57
C PRO A 234 36.98 -2.25 -7.14
N VAL A 235 38.02 -1.59 -6.64
CA VAL A 235 38.42 -0.24 -7.08
C VAL A 235 38.77 -0.27 -8.57
N HIS A 236 38.10 0.55 -9.36
CA HIS A 236 38.41 0.70 -10.79
C HIS A 236 39.55 1.71 -10.98
N GLN A 237 40.42 1.50 -11.98
CA GLN A 237 41.57 2.42 -12.20
C GLN A 237 41.14 3.87 -12.47
N SER A 238 39.96 4.09 -13.08
CA SER A 238 39.41 5.44 -13.29
C SER A 238 38.95 6.10 -11.99
N GLU A 239 38.71 5.36 -10.92
CA GLU A 239 38.32 5.91 -9.62
C GLU A 239 39.52 6.56 -8.90
N LEU A 240 40.75 6.18 -9.27
CA LEU A 240 41.98 6.78 -8.74
C LEU A 240 42.11 8.26 -9.12
N LEU A 241 41.42 8.72 -10.17
CA LEU A 241 41.33 10.13 -10.55
C LEU A 241 40.69 11.00 -9.45
N TRP A 242 39.86 10.40 -8.57
CA TRP A 242 39.24 11.11 -7.45
C TRP A 242 40.18 11.28 -6.24
N ILE A 243 41.31 10.54 -6.19
CA ILE A 243 42.29 10.65 -5.11
C ILE A 243 43.26 11.81 -5.37
N ASP A 244 43.60 12.04 -6.64
CA ASP A 244 44.44 13.15 -7.09
C ASP A 244 43.81 13.81 -8.32
N PRO A 245 42.82 14.70 -8.12
CA PRO A 245 42.19 15.40 -9.23
C PRO A 245 43.24 16.27 -9.93
N ASP A 246 43.36 16.12 -11.25
CA ASP A 246 44.30 16.92 -12.04
C ASP A 246 43.89 18.40 -11.98
N ASN A 247 44.62 19.22 -11.23
CA ASN A 247 44.34 20.65 -11.03
C ASN A 247 44.57 21.51 -12.30
N LYS A 248 44.62 20.91 -13.50
CA LYS A 248 44.79 21.59 -14.79
C LYS A 248 43.45 22.05 -15.39
N HIS A 249 42.47 22.38 -14.56
CA HIS A 249 41.23 22.97 -15.07
C HIS A 249 41.48 24.44 -15.38
N GLU A 250 41.29 24.82 -16.64
CA GLU A 250 41.25 26.22 -17.03
C GLU A 250 39.95 26.85 -16.49
N LEU A 251 40.08 28.05 -15.93
CA LEU A 251 38.97 28.80 -15.38
C LEU A 251 38.08 29.30 -16.53
N VAL A 252 37.02 28.57 -16.84
CA VAL A 252 36.03 28.99 -17.84
C VAL A 252 34.94 29.79 -17.12
N TRP A 253 34.96 31.10 -17.31
CA TRP A 253 33.86 31.97 -16.89
C TRP A 253 32.82 32.05 -18.01
N ASP A 254 31.54 32.03 -17.64
CA ASP A 254 30.49 32.47 -18.54
C ASP A 254 30.36 33.99 -18.44
N ASP A 255 31.03 34.72 -19.33
CA ASP A 255 30.95 36.18 -19.43
C ASP A 255 29.51 36.69 -19.74
N LYS A 256 28.57 35.78 -20.07
CA LYS A 256 27.15 36.12 -20.28
C LYS A 256 26.31 36.02 -19.02
N MET A 257 26.87 35.53 -17.91
CA MET A 257 26.16 35.46 -16.64
C MET A 257 25.84 36.88 -16.17
N CYS A 258 24.55 37.23 -16.10
CA CYS A 258 24.03 38.58 -15.82
C CYS A 258 24.20 39.62 -16.94
N ALA A 259 24.35 39.22 -18.21
CA ALA A 259 24.26 40.16 -19.33
C ALA A 259 22.85 40.81 -19.41
N ASP A 260 22.78 42.10 -19.77
CA ASP A 260 21.52 42.83 -19.92
C ASP A 260 20.61 42.16 -20.96
N THR A 261 19.62 41.40 -20.52
CA THR A 261 18.65 40.71 -21.40
C THR A 261 17.56 41.63 -21.95
N SER A 262 17.73 42.95 -21.83
CA SER A 262 16.74 43.95 -22.21
C SER A 262 16.47 43.97 -23.72
N SER A 263 17.51 43.83 -24.55
CA SER A 263 17.35 43.73 -26.00
C SER A 263 16.58 42.47 -26.42
N GLY A 264 16.87 41.33 -25.78
CA GLY A 264 16.14 40.08 -25.99
C GLY A 264 14.67 40.13 -25.57
N ALA A 265 14.33 40.96 -24.56
CA ALA A 265 12.94 41.20 -24.18
C ALA A 265 12.19 42.03 -25.25
N THR A 266 12.80 43.10 -25.76
CA THR A 266 12.20 43.94 -26.82
C THR A 266 11.96 43.13 -28.11
N VAL A 267 12.94 42.32 -28.52
CA VAL A 267 12.79 41.43 -29.69
C VAL A 267 11.69 40.39 -29.46
N ARG A 268 11.60 39.82 -28.25
CA ARG A 268 10.53 38.86 -27.90
C ARG A 268 9.14 39.51 -27.98
N ASP A 269 8.99 40.73 -27.48
CA ASP A 269 7.70 41.45 -27.50
C ASP A 269 7.28 41.80 -28.94
N LEU A 270 8.21 42.26 -29.77
CA LEU A 270 7.96 42.52 -31.18
C LEU A 270 7.62 41.23 -31.95
N LEU A 271 8.26 40.10 -31.64
CA LEU A 271 7.93 38.81 -32.24
C LEU A 271 6.55 38.30 -31.81
N VAL A 272 6.16 38.49 -30.54
CA VAL A 272 4.80 38.15 -30.08
C VAL A 272 3.75 39.00 -30.81
N LYS A 273 4.05 40.27 -31.08
CA LYS A 273 3.20 41.14 -31.92
C LYS A 273 3.17 40.65 -33.38
N GLY A 274 4.33 40.25 -33.92
CA GLY A 274 4.49 39.72 -35.28
C GLY A 274 3.81 38.38 -35.55
N LEU A 275 3.49 37.60 -34.51
CA LEU A 275 2.71 36.37 -34.63
C LEU A 275 1.21 36.63 -34.89
N LYS A 276 0.72 37.86 -34.61
CA LYS A 276 -0.70 38.21 -34.71
C LYS A 276 -0.99 39.22 -35.81
N VAL A 277 0.00 40.07 -36.15
CA VAL A 277 -0.15 41.19 -37.08
C VAL A 277 1.13 41.37 -37.88
N THR A 278 1.02 41.85 -39.12
CA THR A 278 2.18 42.28 -39.91
C THR A 278 2.85 43.49 -39.25
N LEU A 279 4.13 43.35 -38.93
CA LEU A 279 4.92 44.40 -38.30
C LEU A 279 5.24 45.52 -39.30
N SER A 280 5.40 46.74 -38.79
CA SER A 280 5.83 47.87 -39.62
C SER A 280 7.26 47.65 -40.16
N PRO A 281 7.62 48.21 -41.33
CA PRO A 281 8.94 47.99 -41.92
C PRO A 281 10.10 48.43 -41.01
N THR A 282 9.88 49.44 -40.16
CA THR A 282 10.85 49.89 -39.13
C THR A 282 11.03 48.84 -38.03
N GLU A 283 9.95 48.24 -37.53
CA GLU A 283 10.03 47.18 -36.51
C GLU A 283 10.65 45.88 -37.07
N GLN A 284 10.49 45.62 -38.38
CA GLN A 284 11.14 44.49 -39.04
C GLN A 284 12.66 44.69 -39.13
N GLU A 285 13.11 45.90 -39.46
CA GLU A 285 14.52 46.25 -39.54
C GLU A 285 15.20 46.20 -38.16
N ASP A 286 14.51 46.64 -37.10
CA ASP A 286 14.99 46.56 -35.72
C ASP A 286 15.23 45.10 -35.27
N ILE A 287 14.32 44.18 -35.62
CA ILE A 287 14.49 42.74 -35.31
C ILE A 287 15.68 42.17 -36.08
N ILE A 288 15.80 42.47 -37.38
CA ILE A 288 16.85 41.92 -38.23
C ILE A 288 18.23 42.42 -37.80
N THR A 289 18.35 43.70 -37.44
CA THR A 289 19.60 44.29 -36.96
C THR A 289 20.02 43.71 -35.60
N GLU A 290 19.07 43.51 -34.68
CA GLU A 290 19.37 42.92 -33.37
C GLU A 290 19.71 41.42 -33.47
N LEU A 291 19.05 40.67 -34.37
CA LEU A 291 19.41 39.27 -34.67
C LEU A 291 20.76 39.15 -35.42
N ALA A 292 21.19 40.19 -36.14
CA ALA A 292 22.51 40.24 -36.74
C ALA A 292 23.61 40.49 -35.70
N ASN A 293 23.31 41.28 -34.67
CA ASN A 293 24.22 41.59 -33.56
C ASN A 293 24.42 40.40 -32.61
N ASP A 294 23.34 39.71 -32.22
CA ASP A 294 23.43 38.48 -31.41
C ASP A 294 22.60 37.33 -32.02
N PRO A 295 23.23 36.45 -32.83
CA PRO A 295 22.57 35.29 -33.41
C PRO A 295 21.99 34.30 -32.39
N LYS A 296 22.45 34.32 -31.12
CA LYS A 296 21.94 33.41 -30.07
C LYS A 296 20.61 33.88 -29.49
N LEU A 297 20.20 35.14 -29.73
CA LEU A 297 18.90 35.66 -29.31
C LEU A 297 17.74 34.80 -29.83
N VAL A 298 17.89 34.18 -31.00
CA VAL A 298 16.87 33.31 -31.60
C VAL A 298 16.42 32.20 -30.63
N PHE A 299 17.32 31.66 -29.82
CA PHE A 299 17.01 30.64 -28.81
C PHE A 299 16.27 31.21 -27.58
N HIS A 300 16.46 32.50 -27.29
CA HIS A 300 15.85 33.20 -26.16
C HIS A 300 14.57 33.97 -26.54
N CYS A 301 14.28 34.10 -27.83
CA CYS A 301 13.07 34.73 -28.37
C CYS A 301 11.79 33.89 -28.20
N GLY A 302 11.89 32.65 -27.70
CA GLY A 302 10.72 31.82 -27.37
C GLY A 302 9.91 31.34 -28.58
N ILE A 303 10.51 31.33 -29.77
CA ILE A 303 9.88 30.79 -30.98
C ILE A 303 9.99 29.27 -30.95
N THR A 304 8.84 28.63 -30.80
CA THR A 304 8.69 27.18 -30.94
C THR A 304 8.36 26.85 -32.40
N PRO A 305 8.79 25.70 -32.96
CA PRO A 305 8.45 25.30 -34.33
C PRO A 305 6.95 25.34 -34.66
N ARG A 306 6.07 25.21 -33.65
CA ARG A 306 4.61 25.32 -33.80
C ARG A 306 4.10 26.73 -34.13
N LYS A 307 4.84 27.78 -33.74
CA LYS A 307 4.47 29.19 -33.97
C LYS A 307 5.08 29.74 -35.27
N LEU A 308 5.99 28.99 -35.88
CA LEU A 308 6.67 29.37 -37.10
C LEU A 308 5.73 29.52 -38.32
N PRO A 309 4.71 28.64 -38.53
CA PRO A 309 3.77 28.83 -39.64
C PRO A 309 2.99 30.16 -39.55
N GLN A 310 2.62 30.57 -38.33
CA GLN A 310 1.91 31.82 -38.07
C GLN A 310 2.82 33.04 -38.32
N LEU A 311 4.11 32.93 -38.01
CA LEU A 311 5.08 33.98 -38.30
C LEU A 311 5.33 34.10 -39.82
N VAL A 312 5.38 32.98 -40.54
CA VAL A 312 5.54 32.97 -42.00
C VAL A 312 4.34 33.62 -42.71
N GLU A 313 3.12 33.40 -42.20
CA GLU A 313 1.90 33.96 -42.75
C GLU A 313 1.85 35.50 -42.64
N HIS A 314 2.26 36.06 -41.50
CA HIS A 314 2.16 37.50 -41.25
C HIS A 314 3.44 38.28 -41.58
N ASN A 315 4.62 37.66 -41.41
CA ASN A 315 5.94 38.29 -41.49
C ASN A 315 7.01 37.31 -42.06
N PRO A 316 6.95 36.97 -43.36
CA PRO A 316 7.78 35.93 -43.97
C PRO A 316 9.29 36.24 -43.96
N GLN A 317 9.68 37.51 -44.05
CA GLN A 317 11.10 37.92 -44.08
C GLN A 317 11.82 37.63 -42.75
N ILE A 318 11.15 37.88 -41.63
CA ILE A 318 11.69 37.59 -40.29
C ILE A 318 11.81 36.08 -40.08
N ALA A 319 10.84 35.29 -40.57
CA ALA A 319 10.88 33.83 -40.45
C ALA A 319 12.07 33.21 -41.20
N VAL A 320 12.42 33.74 -42.37
CA VAL A 320 13.60 33.28 -43.15
C VAL A 320 14.90 33.59 -42.42
N GLU A 321 15.05 34.79 -41.86
CA GLU A 321 16.26 35.17 -41.13
C GLU A 321 16.46 34.29 -39.88
N ILE A 322 15.38 34.07 -39.12
CA ILE A 322 15.38 33.19 -37.94
C ILE A 322 15.76 31.76 -38.30
N LEU A 323 15.17 31.21 -39.37
CA LEU A 323 15.51 29.87 -39.86
C LEU A 323 16.96 29.76 -40.32
N THR A 324 17.47 30.81 -40.98
CA THR A 324 18.86 30.85 -41.46
C THR A 324 19.85 30.86 -40.28
N LYS A 325 19.56 31.62 -39.23
CA LYS A 325 20.39 31.65 -38.02
C LYS A 325 20.32 30.36 -37.21
N LEU A 326 19.15 29.71 -37.14
CA LEU A 326 18.99 28.40 -36.51
C LEU A 326 19.76 27.30 -37.25
N ASN A 327 19.80 27.34 -38.58
CA ASN A 327 20.50 26.33 -39.37
C ASN A 327 22.04 26.45 -39.28
N ASN A 328 22.56 27.66 -39.04
CA ASN A 328 23.99 27.93 -38.94
C ASN A 328 24.57 27.74 -37.53
N SER A 329 23.73 27.57 -36.50
CA SER A 329 24.18 27.32 -35.11
C SER A 329 24.30 25.81 -34.87
N THR A 330 25.53 25.36 -34.63
CA THR A 330 25.97 23.96 -34.59
C THR A 330 25.45 23.09 -33.44
N GLU A 331 24.34 23.43 -32.78
CA GLU A 331 23.69 22.60 -31.75
C GLU A 331 22.69 21.55 -32.31
N ILE A 332 22.37 21.61 -33.61
CA ILE A 332 21.50 20.60 -34.27
C ILE A 332 22.29 19.34 -34.68
N ASN A 333 23.62 19.40 -34.81
CA ASN A 333 24.40 18.25 -35.27
C ASN A 333 24.57 17.16 -34.20
N ASP A 334 24.58 17.51 -32.91
CA ASP A 334 24.69 16.52 -31.83
C ASP A 334 23.35 15.88 -31.47
N SER A 335 22.23 16.61 -31.56
CA SER A 335 20.89 16.04 -31.35
C SER A 335 20.46 15.05 -32.44
N ARG A 336 21.04 15.12 -33.65
CA ARG A 336 20.87 14.09 -34.69
C ARG A 336 21.67 12.80 -34.45
N LYS A 337 22.73 12.84 -33.65
CA LYS A 337 23.53 11.63 -33.33
C LYS A 337 22.92 10.78 -32.23
N TYR A 338 22.13 11.36 -31.34
CA TYR A 338 21.49 10.65 -30.20
C TYR A 338 20.01 10.30 -30.42
N GLY A 339 19.45 10.55 -31.62
CA GLY A 339 18.05 10.28 -31.96
C GLY A 339 17.72 8.86 -32.45
N HIS A 340 18.65 7.91 -32.36
CA HIS A 340 18.37 6.49 -32.64
C HIS A 340 18.22 5.69 -31.34
N GLU A 341 17.22 6.05 -30.53
CA GLU A 341 16.59 5.08 -29.62
C GLU A 341 15.30 4.59 -30.29
N PRO A 342 15.16 3.30 -30.60
CA PRO A 342 13.92 2.76 -31.14
C PRO A 342 12.83 2.82 -30.06
N ALA A 343 11.72 3.48 -30.39
CA ALA A 343 10.47 3.36 -29.66
C ALA A 343 10.11 1.86 -29.56
N LEU A 344 10.21 1.31 -28.34
CA LEU A 344 9.59 0.05 -28.01
C LEU A 344 8.08 0.23 -28.11
N ASN A 345 7.54 -0.22 -29.24
CA ASN A 345 6.13 -0.50 -29.44
C ASN A 345 5.68 -1.52 -28.39
N GLY A 346 5.01 -1.06 -27.34
CA GLY A 346 4.16 -1.88 -26.49
C GLY A 346 2.75 -1.90 -27.05
N SER A 347 2.53 -2.72 -28.07
CA SER A 347 1.21 -3.21 -28.45
C SER A 347 1.35 -4.72 -28.60
N CYS A 348 0.87 -5.45 -27.60
CA CYS A 348 0.58 -6.87 -27.73
C CYS A 348 -0.90 -7.08 -27.46
N GLU A 349 -1.56 -7.60 -28.49
CA GLU A 349 -2.69 -8.53 -28.40
C GLU A 349 -2.35 -9.74 -27.52
#